data_AF-A0A955QIQ6-F1
#
_entry.id   AF-A0A955QIQ6-F1
#
_cell.length_a   1.000
_cell.length_b   1.000
_cell.length_c   1.000
_cell.angle_alpha   90.00
_cell.angle_beta   90.00
_cell.angle_gamma   90.00
#
_symmetry.space_group_name_H-M   'P 1'
#
loop_
_entity.id
_entity.type
_entity.pdbx_description
1 polymer ?
#
loop_
_entity_poly.entity_id
_entity_poly.type
_entity_poly.pdbx_seq_one_letter_code
_entity_poly.pdbx_strand_id
1 'polypeptide(L)'
;MTTAPTRHRVIWLVWFLVFLGIILGVVTLGLMGHVLLTVQTNKVTMMASGTAHADMGAVLGDLGTKTIQHLEHVLDDPVNAYLDPFPLRTYLNAVNERLGQYPLGKTQGILTDLAHSGHDLQDLEQQVSTWVDQARPIQKDLRSEHTLKQARDLLKTLRSHIQIWEGRQRLAQALSYRKWKNAPPSERGGMAETLLLEQARQATRDASNLRAELSDLSVLLEVLHAEQNPDRLIDLKDNQLKQSLTRFSRGIDALTSDPKFSGDLVQQTFADLQTTLFGDGYVIDEAHQSIRVGSGGLYRLKHDSLHLDAART
;
A
#
# COMPACT_ATOMS: atom_id res chain seq x y z
N MET A 1 121.85 4.09 -13.69
CA MET A 1 121.59 5.45 -14.20
C MET A 1 120.21 5.48 -14.85
N THR A 2 119.31 6.17 -14.15
CA THR A 2 118.08 6.85 -14.59
C THR A 2 117.90 7.11 -16.09
N THR A 3 116.73 6.77 -16.64
CA THR A 3 115.73 7.75 -17.13
C THR A 3 114.35 7.09 -17.29
N ALA A 4 113.33 7.81 -16.83
CA ALA A 4 111.92 7.43 -16.76
C ALA A 4 111.19 7.47 -18.13
N PRO A 5 110.03 6.80 -18.21
CA PRO A 5 108.86 7.46 -18.81
C PRO A 5 107.59 7.18 -17.98
N THR A 6 107.48 7.76 -16.79
CA THR A 6 106.29 7.64 -15.92
C THR A 6 105.27 8.76 -16.14
N ARG A 7 105.62 9.82 -16.90
CA ARG A 7 104.77 11.02 -17.05
C ARG A 7 103.53 10.77 -17.93
N HIS A 8 103.62 9.88 -18.93
CA HIS A 8 102.51 9.67 -19.86
C HIS A 8 101.38 8.81 -19.29
N ARG A 9 101.71 7.81 -18.46
CA ARG A 9 100.72 6.97 -17.75
C ARG A 9 99.90 7.76 -16.73
N VAL A 10 100.52 8.72 -16.04
CA VAL A 10 99.82 9.59 -15.08
C VAL A 10 98.83 10.49 -15.81
N ILE A 11 99.20 11.08 -16.95
CA ILE A 11 98.30 11.91 -17.76
C ILE A 11 97.10 11.09 -18.26
N TRP A 12 97.32 9.87 -18.74
CA TRP A 12 96.25 9.01 -19.23
C TRP A 12 95.27 8.59 -18.12
N LEU A 13 95.78 8.33 -16.91
CA LEU A 13 94.97 7.95 -15.75
C LEU A 13 94.11 9.13 -15.25
N VAL A 14 94.64 10.36 -15.30
CA VAL A 14 93.86 11.57 -14.98
C VAL A 14 92.73 11.77 -16.00
N TRP A 15 93.01 11.64 -17.30
CA TRP A 15 91.98 11.76 -18.34
C TRP A 15 90.94 10.64 -18.28
N PHE A 16 91.35 9.41 -17.94
CA PHE A 16 90.43 8.30 -17.71
C PHE A 16 89.49 8.59 -16.54
N LEU A 17 90.01 9.16 -15.45
CA LEU A 17 89.22 9.50 -14.26
C LEU A 17 88.24 10.65 -14.54
N VAL A 18 88.65 11.63 -15.35
CA VAL A 18 87.77 12.70 -15.84
C VAL A 18 86.66 12.13 -16.73
N PHE A 19 87.00 11.24 -17.68
CA PHE A 19 86.03 10.61 -18.57
C PHE A 19 85.04 9.71 -17.80
N LEU A 20 85.53 8.97 -16.81
CA LEU A 20 84.70 8.16 -15.92
C LEU A 20 83.73 9.04 -15.11
N GLY A 21 84.20 10.19 -14.60
CA GLY A 21 83.36 11.17 -13.91
C GLY A 21 82.26 11.74 -14.81
N ILE A 22 82.56 12.01 -16.09
CA ILE A 22 81.58 12.48 -17.07
C ILE A 22 80.55 11.39 -17.38
N ILE A 23 80.97 10.15 -17.63
CA ILE A 23 80.05 9.02 -17.86
C ILE A 23 79.14 8.81 -16.66
N LEU A 24 79.69 8.83 -15.45
CA LEU A 24 78.91 8.67 -14.22
C LEU A 24 77.88 9.81 -14.08
N GLY A 25 78.28 11.05 -14.42
CA GLY A 25 77.38 12.20 -14.49
C GLY A 25 76.24 12.00 -15.49
N VAL A 26 76.53 11.57 -16.72
CA VAL A 26 75.52 11.32 -17.76
C VAL A 26 74.56 10.18 -17.36
N VAL A 27 75.07 9.09 -16.79
CA VAL A 27 74.24 7.95 -16.35
C VAL A 27 73.32 8.37 -15.21
N THR A 28 73.84 9.08 -14.20
CA THR A 28 73.03 9.57 -13.07
C THR A 28 71.97 10.58 -13.51
N LEU A 29 72.30 11.51 -14.43
CA LEU A 29 71.32 12.42 -15.04
C LEU A 29 70.25 11.67 -15.85
N GLY A 30 70.63 10.64 -16.61
CA GLY A 30 69.69 9.80 -17.35
C GLY A 30 68.75 9.02 -16.44
N LEU A 31 69.27 8.43 -15.36
CA LEU A 31 68.49 7.69 -14.38
C LEU A 31 67.53 8.61 -13.60
N MET A 32 67.99 9.79 -13.19
CA MET A 32 67.16 10.81 -12.54
C MET A 32 66.04 11.29 -13.47
N GLY A 33 66.35 11.51 -14.75
CA GLY A 33 65.36 11.87 -15.77
C GLY A 33 64.30 10.78 -15.98
N HIS A 34 64.71 9.52 -16.00
CA HIS A 34 63.79 8.39 -16.12
C HIS A 34 62.90 8.22 -14.88
N VAL A 35 63.45 8.39 -13.68
CA VAL A 35 62.67 8.36 -12.43
C VAL A 35 61.69 9.53 -12.36
N LEU A 36 62.09 10.74 -12.77
CA LEU A 36 61.17 11.89 -12.81
C LEU A 36 60.04 11.71 -13.82
N LEU A 37 60.35 11.17 -15.01
CA LEU A 37 59.32 10.86 -16.02
C LEU A 37 58.35 9.79 -15.55
N THR A 38 58.84 8.71 -14.95
CA THR A 38 57.99 7.64 -14.41
C THR A 38 57.14 8.13 -13.24
N VAL A 39 57.68 8.99 -12.36
CA VAL A 39 56.91 9.62 -11.28
C VAL A 39 55.84 10.58 -11.82
N GLN A 40 56.15 11.37 -12.86
CA GLN A 40 55.17 12.25 -13.49
C GLN A 40 54.05 11.48 -14.18
N THR A 41 54.38 10.45 -14.97
CA THR A 41 53.36 9.61 -15.61
C THR A 41 52.50 8.91 -14.57
N ASN A 42 53.10 8.39 -13.50
CA ASN A 42 52.36 7.76 -12.40
C ASN A 42 51.46 8.75 -11.65
N LYS A 43 51.90 10.01 -11.47
CA LYS A 43 51.09 11.06 -10.84
C LYS A 43 49.91 11.47 -11.70
N VAL A 44 50.10 11.58 -13.03
CA VAL A 44 49.02 11.88 -13.97
C VAL A 44 48.01 10.75 -14.00
N THR A 45 48.44 9.48 -14.04
CA THR A 45 47.52 8.33 -13.98
C THR A 45 46.80 8.23 -12.64
N MET A 46 47.46 8.54 -11.51
CA MET A 46 46.81 8.57 -10.20
C MET A 46 45.79 9.70 -10.07
N MET A 47 46.08 10.89 -10.60
CA MET A 47 45.14 12.01 -10.61
C MET A 47 43.94 11.73 -11.52
N ALA A 48 44.17 11.19 -12.72
CA ALA A 48 43.09 10.80 -13.64
C ALA A 48 42.21 9.68 -13.08
N SER A 49 42.81 8.70 -12.38
CA SER A 49 42.05 7.67 -11.65
C SER A 49 41.28 8.28 -10.49
N GLY A 50 41.87 9.23 -9.75
CA GLY A 50 41.23 9.92 -8.62
C GLY A 50 40.01 10.74 -9.05
N THR A 51 40.10 11.48 -10.16
CA THR A 51 38.95 12.23 -10.71
C THR A 51 37.86 11.29 -11.21
N ALA A 52 38.22 10.20 -11.90
CA ALA A 52 37.24 9.21 -12.35
C ALA A 52 36.48 8.55 -11.18
N HIS A 53 37.17 8.26 -10.07
CA HIS A 53 36.52 7.73 -8.87
C HIS A 53 35.60 8.77 -8.19
N ALA A 54 36.00 10.04 -8.14
CA ALA A 54 35.19 11.10 -7.57
C ALA A 54 33.92 11.35 -8.40
N ASP A 55 34.05 11.43 -9.72
CA ASP A 55 32.92 11.60 -10.64
C ASP A 55 31.96 10.41 -10.55
N MET A 56 32.49 9.18 -10.47
CA MET A 56 31.70 7.97 -10.30
C MET A 56 30.94 7.99 -8.96
N GLY A 57 31.59 8.34 -7.86
CA GLY A 57 30.94 8.49 -6.56
C GLY A 57 29.82 9.52 -6.59
N ALA A 58 30.01 10.63 -7.28
CA ALA A 58 29.00 11.67 -7.44
C ALA A 58 27.78 11.18 -8.26
N VAL A 59 28.01 10.49 -9.39
CA VAL A 59 26.92 9.94 -10.23
C VAL A 59 26.13 8.86 -9.48
N LEU A 60 26.82 7.93 -8.81
CA LEU A 60 26.18 6.86 -8.04
C LEU A 60 25.41 7.41 -6.84
N GLY A 61 25.97 8.42 -6.16
CA GLY A 61 25.30 9.12 -5.06
C GLY A 61 24.03 9.81 -5.53
N ASP A 62 24.09 10.58 -6.62
CA ASP A 62 22.94 11.26 -7.22
C ASP A 62 21.86 10.26 -7.67
N LEU A 63 22.24 9.17 -8.34
CA LEU A 63 21.30 8.11 -8.73
C LEU A 63 20.66 7.42 -7.52
N GLY A 64 21.43 7.14 -6.48
CA GLY A 64 20.92 6.57 -5.23
C GLY A 64 19.92 7.49 -4.55
N THR A 65 20.25 8.77 -4.39
CA THR A 65 19.33 9.76 -3.80
C THR A 65 18.06 9.93 -4.62
N LYS A 66 18.16 10.00 -5.95
CA LYS A 66 16.97 10.08 -6.83
C LYS A 66 16.09 8.84 -6.73
N THR A 67 16.69 7.66 -6.60
CA THR A 67 15.97 6.40 -6.41
C THR A 67 15.20 6.41 -5.11
N ILE A 68 15.84 6.81 -4.00
CA ILE A 68 15.20 6.91 -2.68
C ILE A 68 14.05 7.94 -2.71
N GLN A 69 14.30 9.15 -3.21
CA GLN A 69 13.27 10.19 -3.32
C GLN A 69 12.08 9.75 -4.17
N HIS A 70 12.33 9.01 -5.25
CA HIS A 70 11.26 8.47 -6.08
C HIS A 70 10.45 7.41 -5.34
N LEU A 71 11.10 6.47 -4.63
CA LEU A 71 10.41 5.46 -3.81
C LEU A 71 9.57 6.12 -2.70
N GLU A 72 10.13 7.12 -2.00
CA GLU A 72 9.40 7.90 -0.98
C GLU A 72 8.15 8.56 -1.58
N HIS A 73 8.29 9.23 -2.73
CA HIS A 73 7.16 9.86 -3.42
C HIS A 73 6.08 8.85 -3.84
N VAL A 74 6.49 7.67 -4.32
CA VAL A 74 5.59 6.58 -4.72
C VAL A 74 4.83 6.01 -3.52
N LEU A 75 5.49 5.88 -2.37
CA LEU A 75 4.88 5.43 -1.12
C LEU A 75 3.92 6.47 -0.52
N ASP A 76 4.18 7.76 -0.72
CA ASP A 76 3.34 8.86 -0.25
C ASP A 76 2.03 9.01 -1.04
N ASP A 77 2.07 8.82 -2.37
CA ASP A 77 0.87 8.94 -3.21
C ASP A 77 0.72 7.81 -4.25
N PRO A 78 0.43 6.57 -3.81
CA PRO A 78 0.36 5.40 -4.70
C PRO A 78 -0.75 5.51 -5.78
N VAL A 79 -1.71 6.41 -5.59
CA VAL A 79 -2.82 6.61 -6.53
C VAL A 79 -2.36 7.37 -7.78
N ASN A 80 -1.52 8.38 -7.61
CA ASN A 80 -1.04 9.22 -8.72
C ASN A 80 0.40 8.91 -9.13
N ALA A 81 1.12 8.11 -8.34
CA ALA A 81 2.48 7.69 -8.65
C ALA A 81 2.54 6.89 -9.96
N TYR A 82 3.27 7.46 -10.92
CA TYR A 82 3.73 6.72 -12.09
C TYR A 82 4.98 5.95 -11.70
N LEU A 83 4.91 4.62 -11.84
CA LEU A 83 6.09 3.75 -11.82
C LEU A 83 6.77 3.90 -13.18
N ASP A 84 7.51 4.98 -13.36
CA ASP A 84 8.39 5.08 -14.53
C ASP A 84 9.46 3.97 -14.42
N PRO A 85 9.91 3.39 -15.55
CA PRO A 85 10.98 2.39 -15.52
C PRO A 85 12.22 3.01 -14.85
N PHE A 86 12.53 2.50 -13.64
CA PHE A 86 13.43 3.14 -12.69
C PHE A 86 14.84 3.37 -13.27
N PRO A 87 15.54 4.43 -12.79
CA PRO A 87 16.98 4.64 -13.03
C PRO A 87 17.86 3.47 -12.56
N LEU A 88 17.32 2.54 -11.76
CA LEU A 88 18.07 1.48 -11.11
C LEU A 88 18.69 0.48 -12.09
N ARG A 89 18.01 0.17 -13.20
CA ARG A 89 18.63 -0.65 -14.27
C ARG A 89 19.84 0.05 -14.87
N THR A 90 19.75 1.37 -15.09
CA THR A 90 20.87 2.18 -15.56
C THR A 90 22.00 2.20 -14.54
N TYR A 91 21.67 2.30 -13.25
CA TYR A 91 22.63 2.22 -12.15
C TYR A 91 23.35 0.87 -12.12
N LEU A 92 22.63 -0.25 -12.10
CA LEU A 92 23.20 -1.60 -12.06
C LEU A 92 24.05 -1.90 -13.31
N ASN A 93 23.59 -1.46 -14.49
CA ASN A 93 24.36 -1.60 -15.71
C ASN A 93 25.67 -0.80 -15.65
N ALA A 94 25.62 0.44 -15.13
CA ALA A 94 26.81 1.27 -14.96
C ALA A 94 27.79 0.67 -13.95
N VAL A 95 27.31 0.08 -12.84
CA VAL A 95 28.15 -0.60 -11.85
C VAL A 95 28.79 -1.86 -12.45
N ASN A 96 27.99 -2.71 -13.11
CA ASN A 96 28.46 -3.97 -13.70
C ASN A 96 29.45 -3.76 -14.86
N GLU A 97 29.20 -2.78 -15.74
CA GLU A 97 30.13 -2.43 -16.82
C GLU A 97 31.51 -2.05 -16.27
N ARG A 98 31.54 -1.33 -15.14
CA ARG A 98 32.79 -0.90 -14.49
C ARG A 98 33.46 -2.01 -13.71
N LEU A 99 32.68 -2.92 -13.10
CA LEU A 99 33.21 -4.08 -12.39
C LEU A 99 34.08 -4.96 -13.31
N GLY A 100 33.75 -5.03 -14.61
CA GLY A 100 34.57 -5.71 -15.62
C GLY A 100 35.85 -4.99 -16.04
N GLN A 101 36.03 -3.70 -15.73
CA GLN A 101 37.16 -2.89 -16.18
C GLN A 101 38.32 -2.79 -15.17
N TYR A 102 38.11 -3.13 -13.90
CA TYR A 102 39.12 -2.98 -12.85
C TYR A 102 39.71 -4.32 -12.38
N PRO A 103 41.05 -4.49 -12.36
CA PRO A 103 41.71 -5.71 -11.88
C PRO A 103 41.60 -5.89 -10.36
N LEU A 104 41.76 -7.15 -9.91
CA LEU A 104 41.62 -7.58 -8.51
C LEU A 104 42.37 -6.67 -7.52
N GLY A 105 41.63 -6.08 -6.58
CA GLY A 105 42.17 -5.13 -5.59
C GLY A 105 41.08 -4.53 -4.69
N LYS A 106 41.44 -3.55 -3.85
CA LYS A 106 40.50 -2.89 -2.91
C LYS A 106 39.28 -2.27 -3.59
N THR A 107 39.43 -1.78 -4.82
CA THR A 107 38.34 -1.23 -5.65
C THR A 107 37.30 -2.28 -6.04
N GLN A 108 37.71 -3.54 -6.24
CA GLN A 108 36.76 -4.63 -6.54
C GLN A 108 35.85 -4.92 -5.35
N GLY A 109 36.38 -4.88 -4.12
CA GLY A 109 35.57 -5.03 -2.91
C GLY A 109 34.46 -3.98 -2.85
N ILE A 110 34.83 -2.70 -2.99
CA ILE A 110 33.87 -1.58 -2.99
C ILE A 110 32.83 -1.72 -4.10
N LEU A 111 33.23 -2.09 -5.33
CA LEU A 111 32.30 -2.29 -6.43
C LEU A 111 31.37 -3.50 -6.22
N THR A 112 31.84 -4.54 -5.55
CA THR A 112 31.04 -5.72 -5.20
C THR A 112 30.00 -5.38 -4.13
N ASP A 113 30.39 -4.59 -3.12
CA ASP A 113 29.49 -4.09 -2.08
C ASP A 113 28.41 -3.18 -2.70
N LEU A 114 28.83 -2.30 -3.63
CA LEU A 114 27.92 -1.43 -4.37
C LEU A 114 26.95 -2.21 -5.27
N ALA A 115 27.43 -3.27 -5.94
CA ALA A 115 26.56 -4.16 -6.72
C ALA A 115 25.54 -4.89 -5.83
N HIS A 116 25.94 -5.35 -4.64
CA HIS A 116 25.01 -5.90 -3.65
C HIS A 116 23.96 -4.87 -3.23
N SER A 117 24.36 -3.65 -2.87
CA SER A 117 23.41 -2.58 -2.54
C SER A 117 22.46 -2.27 -3.70
N GLY A 118 22.94 -2.35 -4.95
CA GLY A 118 22.10 -2.22 -6.14
C GLY A 118 21.06 -3.33 -6.28
N HIS A 119 21.40 -4.57 -5.94
CA HIS A 119 20.45 -5.68 -5.90
C HIS A 119 19.44 -5.54 -4.75
N ASP A 120 19.88 -5.13 -3.56
CA ASP A 120 18.98 -4.85 -2.43
C ASP A 120 17.96 -3.76 -2.78
N LEU A 121 18.40 -2.70 -3.47
CA LEU A 121 17.52 -1.65 -4.00
C LEU A 121 16.54 -2.19 -5.06
N GLN A 122 16.95 -3.18 -5.85
CA GLN A 122 16.10 -3.80 -6.87
C GLN A 122 15.01 -4.67 -6.24
N ASP A 123 15.37 -5.42 -5.22
CA ASP A 123 14.40 -6.21 -4.46
C ASP A 123 13.41 -5.30 -3.72
N LEU A 124 13.89 -4.18 -3.17
CA LEU A 124 13.03 -3.14 -2.58
C LEU A 124 12.10 -2.51 -3.62
N GLU A 125 12.60 -2.18 -4.81
CA GLU A 125 11.79 -1.66 -5.92
C GLU A 125 10.65 -2.61 -6.27
N GLN A 126 10.95 -3.91 -6.39
CA GLN A 126 9.95 -4.93 -6.70
C GLN A 126 8.88 -5.05 -5.59
N GLN A 127 9.30 -4.94 -4.33
CA GLN A 127 8.38 -4.92 -3.19
C GLN A 127 7.49 -3.68 -3.21
N VAL A 128 8.06 -2.49 -3.45
CA VAL A 128 7.31 -1.23 -3.56
C VAL A 128 6.34 -1.28 -4.73
N SER A 129 6.75 -1.77 -5.91
CA SER A 129 5.85 -1.93 -7.06
C SER A 129 4.67 -2.85 -6.73
N THR A 130 4.95 -3.98 -6.09
CA THR A 130 3.90 -4.94 -5.69
C THR A 130 2.94 -4.32 -4.67
N TRP A 131 3.48 -3.59 -3.70
CA TRP A 131 2.68 -2.87 -2.70
C TRP A 131 1.82 -1.78 -3.36
N VAL A 132 2.36 -0.98 -4.29
CA VAL A 132 1.62 0.06 -5.02
C VAL A 132 0.48 -0.54 -5.84
N ASP A 133 0.73 -1.65 -6.54
CA ASP A 133 -0.30 -2.30 -7.36
C ASP A 133 -1.47 -2.81 -6.51
N GLN A 134 -1.19 -3.27 -5.28
CA GLN A 134 -2.21 -3.66 -4.31
C GLN A 134 -2.91 -2.44 -3.67
N ALA A 135 -2.15 -1.41 -3.30
CA ALA A 135 -2.66 -0.24 -2.59
C ALA A 135 -3.49 0.69 -3.48
N ARG A 136 -3.14 0.83 -4.75
CA ARG A 136 -3.79 1.76 -5.69
C ARG A 136 -5.32 1.58 -5.77
N PRO A 137 -5.89 0.38 -6.03
CA PRO A 137 -7.34 0.22 -6.08
C PRO A 137 -8.01 0.51 -4.72
N ILE A 138 -7.39 0.12 -3.61
CA ILE A 138 -7.90 0.31 -2.26
C ILE A 138 -7.96 1.81 -1.92
N GLN A 139 -6.84 2.50 -2.09
CA GLN A 139 -6.72 3.94 -1.84
C GLN A 139 -7.65 4.75 -2.76
N LYS A 140 -7.84 4.31 -4.01
CA LYS A 140 -8.80 4.94 -4.92
C LYS A 140 -10.24 4.84 -4.43
N ASP A 141 -10.69 3.66 -3.97
CA ASP A 141 -12.02 3.51 -3.40
C ASP A 141 -12.16 4.34 -2.12
N LEU A 142 -11.20 4.25 -1.20
CA LEU A 142 -11.21 5.02 0.06
C LEU A 142 -11.27 6.54 -0.18
N ARG A 143 -10.48 7.09 -1.10
CA ARG A 143 -10.51 8.53 -1.44
C ARG A 143 -11.82 8.94 -2.11
N SER A 144 -12.41 8.08 -2.94
CA SER A 144 -13.69 8.37 -3.61
C SER A 144 -14.92 8.07 -2.73
N GLU A 145 -14.72 7.34 -1.63
CA GLU A 145 -15.75 6.74 -0.77
C GLU A 145 -16.78 5.93 -1.56
N HIS A 146 -16.37 5.26 -2.66
CA HIS A 146 -17.31 4.61 -3.57
C HIS A 146 -18.11 3.50 -2.87
N THR A 147 -17.43 2.53 -2.26
CA THR A 147 -18.09 1.41 -1.59
C THR A 147 -18.90 1.87 -0.36
N LEU A 148 -18.41 2.89 0.35
CA LEU A 148 -19.12 3.49 1.49
C LEU A 148 -20.42 4.19 1.06
N LYS A 149 -20.39 4.97 -0.03
CA LYS A 149 -21.58 5.61 -0.60
C LYS A 149 -22.62 4.59 -1.02
N GLN A 150 -22.20 3.51 -1.67
CA GLN A 150 -23.08 2.40 -2.03
C GLN A 150 -23.78 1.81 -0.80
N ALA A 151 -23.05 1.53 0.29
CA ALA A 151 -23.64 1.04 1.53
C ALA A 151 -24.63 2.04 2.17
N ARG A 152 -24.29 3.34 2.19
CA ARG A 152 -25.18 4.42 2.67
C ARG A 152 -26.47 4.49 1.85
N ASP A 153 -26.38 4.38 0.53
CA ASP A 153 -27.53 4.41 -0.36
C ASP A 153 -28.46 3.20 -0.19
N LEU A 154 -27.90 2.01 0.06
CA LEU A 154 -28.67 0.81 0.39
C LEU A 154 -29.40 0.96 1.73
N LEU A 155 -28.75 1.49 2.77
CA LEU A 155 -29.39 1.80 4.06
C LEU A 155 -30.52 2.82 3.91
N LYS A 156 -30.31 3.87 3.11
CA LYS A 156 -31.34 4.87 2.79
C LYS A 156 -32.54 4.25 2.06
N THR A 157 -32.26 3.33 1.13
CA THR A 157 -33.29 2.61 0.36
C THR A 157 -34.11 1.69 1.27
N LEU A 158 -33.45 0.92 2.15
CA LEU A 158 -34.13 0.12 3.19
C LEU A 158 -35.03 0.97 4.08
N ARG A 159 -34.54 2.13 4.55
CA ARG A 159 -35.33 3.07 5.35
C ARG A 159 -36.56 3.55 4.60
N SER A 160 -36.43 3.88 3.31
CA SER A 160 -37.55 4.30 2.47
C SER A 160 -38.61 3.20 2.35
N HIS A 161 -38.20 1.95 2.09
CA HIS A 161 -39.12 0.82 2.01
C HIS A 161 -39.90 0.60 3.30
N ILE A 162 -39.23 0.68 4.46
CA ILE A 162 -39.88 0.55 5.77
C ILE A 162 -40.86 1.71 6.03
N GLN A 163 -40.51 2.94 5.65
CA GLN A 163 -41.41 4.09 5.75
C GLN A 163 -42.66 3.95 4.88
N ILE A 164 -42.51 3.50 3.63
CA ILE A 164 -43.63 3.25 2.72
C ILE A 164 -44.54 2.15 3.29
N TRP A 165 -43.96 1.06 3.78
CA TRP A 165 -44.71 -0.02 4.41
C TRP A 165 -45.52 0.48 5.61
N GLU A 166 -44.88 1.22 6.52
CA GLU A 166 -45.58 1.74 7.70
C GLU A 166 -46.69 2.73 7.31
N GLY A 167 -46.45 3.57 6.30
CA GLY A 167 -47.48 4.45 5.75
C GLY A 167 -48.71 3.68 5.25
N ARG A 168 -48.49 2.58 4.52
CA ARG A 168 -49.56 1.68 4.07
C ARG A 168 -50.29 1.02 5.24
N GLN A 169 -49.56 0.57 6.26
CA GLN A 169 -50.16 -0.03 7.46
C GLN A 169 -51.02 0.97 8.23
N ARG A 170 -50.52 2.19 8.48
CA ARG A 170 -51.27 3.26 9.15
C ARG A 170 -52.55 3.63 8.37
N LEU A 171 -52.47 3.68 7.05
CA LEU A 171 -53.64 3.93 6.20
C LEU A 171 -54.66 2.80 6.31
N ALA A 172 -54.22 1.54 6.28
CA ALA A 172 -55.09 0.37 6.43
C ALA A 172 -55.78 0.34 7.81
N GLN A 173 -55.06 0.69 8.87
CA GLN A 173 -55.62 0.85 10.22
C GLN A 173 -56.68 1.96 10.26
N ALA A 174 -56.39 3.14 9.71
CA ALA A 174 -57.32 4.26 9.68
C ALA A 174 -58.61 3.92 8.90
N LEU A 175 -58.49 3.19 7.79
CA LEU A 175 -59.65 2.69 7.03
C LEU A 175 -60.47 1.68 7.83
N SER A 176 -59.81 0.75 8.54
CA SER A 176 -60.49 -0.26 9.36
C SER A 176 -61.20 0.36 10.57
N TYR A 177 -60.57 1.36 11.21
CA TYR A 177 -61.20 2.17 12.25
C TYR A 177 -62.41 2.95 11.73
N ARG A 178 -62.29 3.57 10.55
CA ARG A 178 -63.42 4.26 9.89
C ARG A 178 -64.58 3.29 9.59
N LYS A 179 -64.28 2.07 9.12
CA LYS A 179 -65.29 1.04 8.89
C LYS A 179 -65.99 0.64 10.19
N TRP A 180 -65.23 0.37 11.25
CA TRP A 180 -65.77 0.06 12.58
C TRP A 180 -66.67 1.17 13.12
N LYS A 181 -66.23 2.44 13.04
CA LYS A 181 -67.00 3.59 13.51
C LYS A 181 -68.35 3.73 12.80
N ASN A 182 -68.39 3.39 11.51
CA ASN A 182 -69.59 3.49 10.69
C ASN A 182 -70.47 2.23 10.70
N ALA A 183 -70.01 1.13 11.30
CA ALA A 183 -70.77 -0.12 11.34
C ALA A 183 -72.01 -0.02 12.26
N PRO A 184 -73.08 -0.81 11.99
CA PRO A 184 -74.24 -0.93 12.88
C PRO A 184 -73.82 -1.39 14.30
N PRO A 185 -74.54 -0.98 15.36
CA PRO A 185 -74.19 -1.35 16.74
C PRO A 185 -74.04 -2.86 16.97
N SER A 186 -74.82 -3.68 16.26
CA SER A 186 -74.77 -5.14 16.32
C SER A 186 -73.46 -5.75 15.80
N GLU A 187 -72.74 -5.06 14.91
CA GLU A 187 -71.51 -5.56 14.28
C GLU A 187 -70.23 -4.98 14.92
N ARG A 188 -70.36 -3.87 15.66
CA ARG A 188 -69.22 -3.16 16.26
C ARG A 188 -68.41 -4.01 17.24
N GLY A 189 -69.07 -4.91 17.97
CA GLY A 189 -68.41 -5.78 18.95
C GLY A 189 -67.37 -6.70 18.30
N GLY A 190 -67.78 -7.48 17.29
CA GLY A 190 -66.87 -8.38 16.58
C GLY A 190 -65.78 -7.67 15.79
N MET A 191 -66.10 -6.50 15.21
CA MET A 191 -65.09 -5.67 14.52
C MET A 191 -64.07 -5.08 15.49
N ALA A 192 -64.46 -4.69 16.72
CA ALA A 192 -63.53 -4.19 17.72
C ALA A 192 -62.54 -5.28 18.16
N GLU A 193 -63.01 -6.51 18.37
CA GLU A 193 -62.16 -7.64 18.71
C GLU A 193 -61.14 -7.94 17.60
N THR A 194 -61.59 -7.93 16.34
CA THR A 194 -60.70 -8.10 15.18
C THR A 194 -59.64 -7.00 15.13
N LEU A 195 -60.02 -5.74 15.34
CA LEU A 195 -59.10 -4.60 15.36
C LEU A 195 -58.06 -4.72 16.48
N LEU A 196 -58.47 -5.13 17.68
CA LEU A 196 -57.55 -5.33 18.81
C LEU A 196 -56.56 -6.47 18.54
N LEU A 197 -57.01 -7.58 17.94
CA LEU A 197 -56.15 -8.68 17.53
C LEU A 197 -55.14 -8.27 16.45
N GLU A 198 -55.57 -7.49 15.45
CA GLU A 198 -54.65 -6.93 14.44
C GLU A 198 -53.63 -5.97 15.06
N GLN A 199 -54.06 -5.10 15.98
CA GLN A 199 -53.19 -4.15 16.66
C GLN A 199 -52.16 -4.86 17.57
N ALA A 200 -52.57 -5.91 18.28
CA ALA A 200 -51.66 -6.73 19.07
C ALA A 200 -50.60 -7.43 18.21
N ARG A 201 -50.98 -7.96 17.04
CA ARG A 201 -50.05 -8.56 16.07
C ARG A 201 -49.10 -7.52 15.46
N GLN A 202 -49.57 -6.30 15.22
CA GLN A 202 -48.75 -5.21 14.70
C GLN A 202 -47.75 -4.67 15.73
N ALA A 203 -48.11 -4.64 17.02
CA ALA A 203 -47.17 -4.28 18.08
C ALA A 203 -45.97 -5.25 18.14
N THR A 204 -46.14 -6.50 17.70
CA THR A 204 -45.03 -7.47 17.57
C THR A 204 -44.17 -7.23 16.32
N ARG A 205 -44.67 -6.48 15.33
CA ARG A 205 -44.00 -6.14 14.05
C ARG A 205 -43.56 -4.67 14.04
N ASP A 206 -42.93 -4.26 15.12
CA ASP A 206 -42.69 -2.85 15.38
C ASP A 206 -41.66 -2.24 14.41
N ALA A 207 -42.14 -1.38 13.49
CA ALA A 207 -41.28 -0.59 12.62
C ALA A 207 -40.35 0.34 13.39
N SER A 208 -40.67 0.69 14.63
CA SER A 208 -39.79 1.51 15.46
C SER A 208 -38.46 0.80 15.74
N ASN A 209 -38.51 -0.50 16.04
CA ASN A 209 -37.32 -1.33 16.26
C ASN A 209 -36.48 -1.43 14.98
N LEU A 210 -37.11 -1.66 13.83
CA LEU A 210 -36.39 -1.73 12.55
C LEU A 210 -35.72 -0.41 12.18
N ARG A 211 -36.34 0.73 12.51
CA ARG A 211 -35.71 2.04 12.33
C ARG A 211 -34.53 2.27 13.27
N ALA A 212 -34.66 1.83 14.52
CA ALA A 212 -33.56 1.89 15.47
C ALA A 212 -32.37 1.07 14.95
N GLU A 213 -32.61 -0.18 14.54
CA GLU A 213 -31.56 -1.05 13.98
C GLU A 213 -30.93 -0.47 12.70
N LEU A 214 -31.70 0.16 11.80
CA LEU A 214 -31.12 0.86 10.64
C LEU A 214 -30.26 2.07 11.04
N SER A 215 -30.68 2.80 12.07
CA SER A 215 -29.90 3.91 12.60
C SER A 215 -28.59 3.41 13.19
N ASP A 216 -28.63 2.32 13.96
CA ASP A 216 -27.46 1.68 14.55
C ASP A 216 -26.53 1.14 13.47
N LEU A 217 -27.05 0.47 12.44
CA LEU A 217 -26.26 0.03 11.28
C LEU A 217 -25.60 1.20 10.54
N SER A 218 -26.28 2.34 10.43
CA SER A 218 -25.71 3.54 9.83
C SER A 218 -24.54 4.07 10.66
N VAL A 219 -24.67 4.08 11.99
CA VAL A 219 -23.57 4.48 12.88
C VAL A 219 -22.41 3.49 12.79
N LEU A 220 -22.68 2.19 12.84
CA LEU A 220 -21.66 1.14 12.74
C LEU A 220 -20.91 1.17 11.39
N LEU A 221 -21.59 1.56 10.30
CA LEU A 221 -20.99 1.76 8.99
C LEU A 221 -19.94 2.90 9.02
N GLU A 222 -20.26 4.01 9.68
CA GLU A 222 -19.32 5.13 9.82
C GLU A 222 -18.15 4.76 10.73
N VAL A 223 -18.41 4.04 11.83
CA VAL A 223 -17.37 3.51 12.72
C VAL A 223 -16.44 2.56 11.96
N LEU A 224 -16.99 1.66 11.13
CA LEU A 224 -16.21 0.75 10.30
C LEU A 224 -15.27 1.50 9.36
N HIS A 225 -15.77 2.53 8.68
CA HIS A 225 -14.97 3.33 7.76
C HIS A 225 -13.85 4.10 8.49
N ALA A 226 -14.14 4.63 9.68
CA ALA A 226 -13.22 5.46 10.46
C ALA A 226 -12.21 4.66 11.30
N GLU A 227 -12.42 3.37 11.52
CA GLU A 227 -11.55 2.55 12.39
C GLU A 227 -10.10 2.52 11.87
N GLN A 228 -9.11 2.55 12.77
CA GLN A 228 -7.69 2.51 12.41
C GLN A 228 -6.95 1.32 13.04
N ASN A 229 -7.62 0.61 13.95
CA ASN A 229 -7.05 -0.53 14.64
C ASN A 229 -7.57 -1.86 14.04
N PRO A 230 -6.68 -2.74 13.56
CA PRO A 230 -7.05 -4.05 13.02
C PRO A 230 -7.82 -4.95 14.01
N ASP A 231 -7.44 -4.94 15.29
CA ASP A 231 -8.11 -5.77 16.30
C ASP A 231 -9.55 -5.31 16.55
N ARG A 232 -9.78 -3.99 16.51
CA ARG A 232 -11.12 -3.41 16.64
C ARG A 232 -11.99 -3.68 15.43
N LEU A 233 -11.43 -3.81 14.23
CA LEU A 233 -12.19 -4.24 13.07
C LEU A 233 -12.78 -5.63 13.28
N ILE A 234 -12.02 -6.57 13.86
CA ILE A 234 -12.51 -7.93 14.13
C ILE A 234 -13.70 -7.87 15.10
N ASP A 235 -13.57 -7.13 16.21
CA ASP A 235 -14.66 -6.92 17.17
C ASP A 235 -15.90 -6.28 16.51
N LEU A 236 -15.70 -5.23 15.72
CA LEU A 236 -16.78 -4.54 15.02
C LEU A 236 -17.54 -5.47 14.07
N LYS A 237 -16.83 -6.34 13.35
CA LYS A 237 -17.44 -7.32 12.43
C LYS A 237 -18.23 -8.38 13.19
N ASP A 238 -17.58 -9.09 14.11
CA ASP A 238 -18.12 -10.31 14.69
C ASP A 238 -19.08 -10.05 15.85
N ASN A 239 -18.88 -8.98 16.62
CA ASN A 239 -19.70 -8.70 17.80
C ASN A 239 -20.78 -7.64 17.53
N GLN A 240 -20.46 -6.57 16.78
CA GLN A 240 -21.38 -5.44 16.63
C GLN A 240 -22.23 -5.54 15.36
N LEU A 241 -21.59 -5.57 14.18
CA LEU A 241 -22.25 -5.65 12.89
C LEU A 241 -23.06 -6.93 12.75
N LYS A 242 -22.47 -8.11 13.05
CA LYS A 242 -23.19 -9.38 13.01
C LYS A 242 -24.47 -9.33 13.86
N GLN A 243 -24.38 -8.82 15.08
CA GLN A 243 -25.51 -8.77 15.99
C GLN A 243 -26.63 -7.86 15.48
N SER A 244 -26.30 -6.65 15.03
CA SER A 244 -27.29 -5.71 14.49
C SER A 244 -27.93 -6.23 13.20
N LEU A 245 -27.14 -6.81 12.29
CA LEU A 245 -27.67 -7.47 11.08
C LEU A 245 -28.60 -8.64 11.41
N THR A 246 -28.28 -9.43 12.43
CA THR A 246 -29.13 -10.55 12.87
C THR A 246 -30.45 -10.06 13.48
N ARG A 247 -30.43 -8.98 14.25
CA ARG A 247 -31.66 -8.35 14.78
C ARG A 247 -32.49 -7.76 13.65
N PHE A 248 -31.87 -7.05 12.73
CA PHE A 248 -32.54 -6.45 11.59
C PHE A 248 -33.14 -7.51 10.65
N SER A 249 -32.42 -8.60 10.37
CA SER A 249 -32.92 -9.75 9.59
C SER A 249 -34.19 -10.33 10.20
N ARG A 250 -34.20 -10.59 11.51
CA ARG A 250 -35.41 -11.09 12.20
C ARG A 250 -36.59 -10.12 12.09
N GLY A 251 -36.32 -8.82 12.11
CA GLY A 251 -37.35 -7.81 11.88
C GLY A 251 -37.87 -7.83 10.44
N ILE A 252 -37.02 -8.01 9.43
CA ILE A 252 -37.44 -8.22 8.04
C ILE A 252 -38.27 -9.49 7.90
N ASP A 253 -37.88 -10.60 8.52
CA ASP A 253 -38.62 -11.86 8.47
C ASP A 253 -40.03 -11.71 9.07
N ALA A 254 -40.15 -10.95 10.17
CA ALA A 254 -41.43 -10.62 10.77
C ALA A 254 -42.31 -9.74 9.85
N LEU A 255 -41.70 -8.84 9.04
CA LEU A 255 -42.40 -8.03 8.05
C LEU A 255 -42.86 -8.85 6.85
N THR A 256 -41.99 -9.70 6.29
CA THR A 256 -42.26 -10.53 5.11
C THR A 256 -43.27 -11.63 5.38
N SER A 257 -43.46 -12.00 6.65
CA SER A 257 -44.58 -12.85 7.09
C SER A 257 -45.96 -12.20 6.91
N ASP A 258 -46.06 -10.91 6.57
CA ASP A 258 -47.31 -10.26 6.19
C ASP A 258 -47.61 -10.48 4.69
N PRO A 259 -48.66 -11.22 4.31
CA PRO A 259 -48.98 -11.46 2.90
C PRO A 259 -49.35 -10.19 2.12
N LYS A 260 -49.61 -9.07 2.80
CA LYS A 260 -49.85 -7.77 2.17
C LYS A 260 -48.56 -7.02 1.83
N PHE A 261 -47.41 -7.54 2.24
CA PHE A 261 -46.10 -6.94 2.02
C PHE A 261 -45.32 -7.71 0.95
N SER A 262 -44.95 -7.03 -0.14
CA SER A 262 -44.00 -7.54 -1.12
C SER A 262 -42.58 -7.43 -0.54
N GLY A 263 -42.19 -8.45 0.22
CA GLY A 263 -40.93 -8.51 0.98
C GLY A 263 -39.67 -8.64 0.13
N ASP A 264 -39.79 -9.13 -1.10
CA ASP A 264 -38.67 -9.51 -1.96
C ASP A 264 -37.68 -8.36 -2.19
N LEU A 265 -38.18 -7.15 -2.44
CA LEU A 265 -37.35 -5.96 -2.65
C LEU A 265 -36.53 -5.57 -1.40
N VAL A 266 -37.12 -5.71 -0.21
CA VAL A 266 -36.43 -5.41 1.06
C VAL A 266 -35.39 -6.48 1.38
N GLN A 267 -35.74 -7.75 1.18
CA GLN A 267 -34.81 -8.85 1.34
C GLN A 267 -33.62 -8.75 0.37
N GLN A 268 -33.89 -8.42 -0.89
CA GLN A 268 -32.84 -8.20 -1.89
C GLN A 268 -31.94 -7.03 -1.52
N THR A 269 -32.52 -5.85 -1.20
CA THR A 269 -31.73 -4.68 -0.79
C THR A 269 -30.89 -4.96 0.47
N PHE A 270 -31.41 -5.78 1.38
CA PHE A 270 -30.68 -6.19 2.57
C PHE A 270 -29.53 -7.15 2.24
N ALA A 271 -29.73 -8.13 1.35
CA ALA A 271 -28.68 -9.01 0.86
C ALA A 271 -27.58 -8.24 0.11
N ASP A 272 -27.97 -7.26 -0.71
CA ASP A 272 -27.05 -6.36 -1.39
C ASP A 272 -26.22 -5.53 -0.39
N LEU A 273 -26.83 -5.09 0.71
CA LEU A 273 -26.12 -4.40 1.79
C LEU A 273 -25.09 -5.32 2.46
N GLN A 274 -25.47 -6.53 2.82
CA GLN A 274 -24.55 -7.49 3.44
C GLN A 274 -23.38 -7.84 2.50
N THR A 275 -23.66 -8.00 1.21
CA THR A 275 -22.64 -8.22 0.18
C THR A 275 -21.73 -7.00 0.03
N THR A 276 -22.27 -5.79 0.04
CA THR A 276 -21.47 -4.55 0.00
C THR A 276 -20.58 -4.41 1.25
N LEU A 277 -21.03 -4.88 2.42
CA LEU A 277 -20.26 -4.84 3.65
C LEU A 277 -19.15 -5.90 3.69
N PHE A 278 -19.45 -7.15 3.32
CA PHE A 278 -18.57 -8.30 3.55
C PHE A 278 -18.02 -8.97 2.29
N GLY A 279 -18.38 -8.47 1.11
CA GLY A 279 -17.91 -8.99 -0.17
C GLY A 279 -18.73 -10.17 -0.69
N ASP A 280 -18.52 -10.48 -1.96
CA ASP A 280 -19.20 -11.57 -2.65
C ASP A 280 -18.80 -12.93 -2.06
N GLY A 281 -19.79 -13.77 -1.77
CA GLY A 281 -19.58 -15.10 -1.21
C GLY A 281 -19.25 -15.11 0.29
N TYR A 282 -19.54 -14.03 1.02
CA TYR A 282 -19.44 -14.03 2.48
C TYR A 282 -20.33 -15.13 3.10
N VAL A 283 -19.91 -15.65 4.25
CA VAL A 283 -20.64 -16.70 4.98
C VAL A 283 -20.71 -16.34 6.46
N ILE A 284 -21.91 -16.43 7.05
CA ILE A 284 -22.10 -16.34 8.50
C ILE A 284 -21.84 -17.73 9.09
N ASP A 285 -20.75 -17.87 9.84
CA ASP A 285 -20.40 -19.08 10.56
C ASP A 285 -21.09 -19.06 11.93
N GLU A 286 -22.22 -19.76 12.02
CA GLU A 286 -22.98 -19.82 13.27
C GLU A 286 -22.30 -20.64 14.36
N ALA A 287 -21.44 -21.58 14.01
CA ALA A 287 -20.72 -22.40 14.98
C ALA A 287 -19.68 -21.58 15.75
N HIS A 288 -19.01 -20.65 15.06
CA HIS A 288 -17.96 -19.81 15.64
C HIS A 288 -18.42 -18.37 15.92
N GLN A 289 -19.70 -18.09 15.73
CA GLN A 289 -20.28 -16.75 15.85
C GLN A 289 -19.57 -15.66 15.02
N SER A 290 -18.97 -16.02 13.88
CA SER A 290 -18.14 -15.11 13.09
C SER A 290 -18.66 -14.94 11.66
N ILE A 291 -18.23 -13.87 11.01
CA ILE A 291 -18.46 -13.63 9.58
C ILE A 291 -17.18 -13.93 8.82
N ARG A 292 -17.24 -14.90 7.90
CA ARG A 292 -16.19 -15.15 6.90
C ARG A 292 -16.42 -14.20 5.73
N VAL A 293 -15.46 -13.32 5.53
CA VAL A 293 -15.52 -12.24 4.53
C VAL A 293 -15.23 -12.83 3.15
N GLY A 294 -16.02 -12.41 2.16
CA GLY A 294 -15.89 -12.79 0.76
C GLY A 294 -14.87 -11.93 -0.01
N SER A 295 -14.99 -11.92 -1.34
CA SER A 295 -14.16 -11.06 -2.19
C SER A 295 -14.73 -9.64 -2.25
N GLY A 296 -13.89 -8.64 -1.96
CA GLY A 296 -14.30 -7.24 -1.93
C GLY A 296 -15.11 -6.87 -0.69
N GLY A 297 -15.94 -5.84 -0.81
CA GLY A 297 -16.73 -5.29 0.28
C GLY A 297 -15.97 -4.34 1.18
N LEU A 298 -16.72 -3.51 1.92
CA LEU A 298 -16.19 -2.42 2.72
C LEU A 298 -15.27 -2.91 3.84
N TYR A 299 -15.62 -4.00 4.51
CA TYR A 299 -14.79 -4.57 5.57
C TYR A 299 -13.42 -4.99 5.05
N ARG A 300 -13.39 -5.71 3.92
CA ARG A 300 -12.14 -6.18 3.31
C ARG A 300 -11.29 -5.01 2.83
N LEU A 301 -11.92 -4.03 2.17
CA LEU A 301 -11.26 -2.79 1.74
C LEU A 301 -10.54 -2.12 2.92
N LYS A 302 -11.22 -2.03 4.06
CA LYS A 302 -10.67 -1.39 5.24
C LYS A 302 -9.57 -2.22 5.90
N HIS A 303 -9.78 -3.52 6.06
CA HIS A 303 -8.78 -4.45 6.57
C HIS A 303 -7.49 -4.41 5.74
N ASP A 304 -7.62 -4.50 4.42
CA ASP A 304 -6.49 -4.53 3.50
C ASP A 304 -5.76 -3.19 3.48
N SER A 305 -6.47 -2.05 3.63
CA SER A 305 -5.83 -0.74 3.84
C SER A 305 -4.94 -0.72 5.08
N LEU A 306 -5.45 -1.19 6.23
CA LEU A 306 -4.66 -1.19 7.48
C LEU A 306 -3.46 -2.15 7.38
N HIS A 307 -3.62 -3.28 6.70
CA HIS A 307 -2.52 -4.21 6.47
C HIS A 307 -1.45 -3.59 5.56
N LEU A 308 -1.85 -2.86 4.52
CA LEU A 308 -0.92 -2.15 3.64
C LEU A 308 -0.22 -0.99 4.33
N ASP A 309 -0.92 -0.27 5.22
CA ASP A 309 -0.34 0.78 6.04
C ASP A 309 0.70 0.22 7.03
N ALA A 310 0.44 -0.96 7.59
CA ALA A 310 1.42 -1.67 8.44
C ALA A 310 2.62 -2.23 7.65
N ALA A 311 2.42 -2.65 6.39
CA ALA A 311 3.50 -3.10 5.53
C ALA A 311 4.38 -1.95 5.00
N ARG A 312 3.88 -0.71 5.06
CA ARG A 312 4.60 0.50 4.65
C ARG A 312 5.63 0.94 5.70
N THR A 313 5.37 0.69 6.99
CA THR A 313 6.23 1.08 8.13
C THR A 313 7.37 0.10 8.37
#